data_AF-A0A8J3B3E3-F1
#
_entry.id   AF-A0A8J3B3E3-F1
#
_cell.length_a   1.000
_cell.length_b   1.000
_cell.length_c   1.000
_cell.angle_alpha   90.00
_cell.angle_beta   90.00
_cell.angle_gamma   90.00
#
_symmetry.space_group_name_H-M   'P 1'
#
loop_
_entity.id
_entity.type
_entity.pdbx_description
1 polymer ?
#
loop_
_entity_poly.entity_id
_entity_poly.type
_entity_poly.pdbx_seq_one_letter_code
_entity_poly.pdbx_strand_id
1 'polypeptide(L)'
;MWPQHAIRNLADVRAFLRQFGVYVYTGDPEGDVDLMRDEVRELYEAKLIDRDTFAALSRVLAEAARERAQAARVLPLGRTTREEQREEGEA
;
A
#
# COMPACT_ATOMS: atom_id res chain seq x y z
N MET A 1 -5.64 -16.42 16.63
CA MET A 1 -5.05 -16.48 15.28
C MET A 1 -6.10 -15.97 14.31
N TRP A 2 -5.79 -14.93 13.52
CA TRP A 2 -6.80 -14.26 12.67
C TRP A 2 -7.26 -15.22 11.55
N PRO A 3 -8.56 -15.31 11.25
CA PRO A 3 -9.01 -16.16 10.16
C PRO A 3 -8.45 -15.65 8.81
N GLN A 4 -7.64 -16.47 8.15
CA GLN A 4 -6.97 -16.13 6.87
C GLN A 4 -7.95 -15.65 5.78
N HIS A 5 -9.21 -16.13 5.83
CA HIS A 5 -10.28 -15.78 4.89
C HIS A 5 -10.79 -14.34 5.03
N ALA A 6 -10.32 -13.60 6.04
CA ALA A 6 -10.70 -12.21 6.29
C ALA A 6 -9.72 -11.19 5.66
N ILE A 7 -8.56 -11.61 5.14
CA ILE A 7 -7.57 -10.70 4.54
C ILE A 7 -7.64 -10.81 3.01
N ARG A 8 -8.30 -9.84 2.37
CA ARG A 8 -8.58 -9.87 0.92
C ARG A 8 -8.09 -8.63 0.19
N ASN A 9 -8.01 -7.50 0.87
CA ASN A 9 -7.64 -6.22 0.28
C ASN A 9 -6.81 -5.37 1.25
N LEU A 10 -6.33 -4.21 0.81
CA LEU A 10 -5.52 -3.31 1.63
C LEU A 10 -6.25 -2.73 2.85
N ALA A 11 -7.58 -2.62 2.80
CA ALA A 11 -8.34 -2.17 3.97
C ALA A 11 -8.26 -3.21 5.10
N ASP A 12 -8.30 -4.50 4.75
CA ASP A 12 -8.12 -5.59 5.71
C ASP A 12 -6.69 -5.59 6.27
N VAL A 13 -5.67 -5.37 5.43
CA VAL A 13 -4.26 -5.24 5.87
C VAL A 13 -4.11 -4.08 6.85
N ARG A 14 -4.68 -2.91 6.55
CA ARG A 14 -4.67 -1.76 7.47
C ARG A 14 -5.40 -2.08 8.77
N ALA A 15 -6.56 -2.73 8.71
CA ALA A 15 -7.32 -3.10 9.90
C ALA A 15 -6.52 -4.07 10.79
N PHE A 16 -5.81 -5.02 10.18
CA PHE A 16 -4.91 -5.93 10.88
C PHE A 16 -3.75 -5.17 11.56
N LEU A 17 -3.04 -4.31 10.83
CA LEU A 17 -1.90 -3.56 11.37
C LEU A 17 -2.29 -2.62 12.52
N ARG A 18 -3.49 -2.05 12.50
CA ARG A 18 -4.00 -1.21 13.60
C ARG A 18 -4.08 -1.96 14.94
N GLN A 19 -4.22 -3.28 14.93
CA GLN A 19 -4.23 -4.08 16.16
C GLN A 19 -2.87 -4.06 16.87
N PHE A 20 -1.80 -3.79 16.12
CA PHE A 20 -0.43 -3.62 16.62
C PHE A 20 -0.07 -2.14 16.83
N GLY A 21 -1.04 -1.23 16.69
CA GLY A 21 -0.80 0.21 16.80
C GLY A 21 -0.11 0.83 15.58
N VAL A 22 -0.02 0.10 14.46
CA VAL A 22 0.62 0.57 13.24
C VAL A 22 -0.41 1.29 12.35
N TYR A 23 -0.11 2.54 12.02
CA TYR A 23 -0.93 3.39 11.14
C TYR A 23 -0.07 3.90 9.99
N VAL A 24 -0.36 3.42 8.78
CA VAL A 24 0.34 3.84 7.56
C VAL A 24 -0.56 4.74 6.73
N TYR A 25 -0.12 5.98 6.52
CA TYR A 25 -0.72 6.93 5.59
C TYR A 25 0.26 8.08 5.29
N THR A 26 0.85 8.05 4.11
CA THR A 26 1.82 9.04 3.61
C THR A 26 1.19 10.00 2.61
N GLY A 27 -0.01 9.68 2.11
CA GLY A 27 -0.63 10.37 0.97
C GLY A 27 -0.12 9.89 -0.39
N ASP A 28 0.94 9.08 -0.42
CA ASP A 28 1.40 8.36 -1.60
C ASP A 28 0.91 6.91 -1.57
N PRO A 29 0.01 6.50 -2.48
CA PRO A 29 -0.53 5.15 -2.49
C PRO A 29 0.52 4.04 -2.70
N GLU A 30 1.65 4.32 -3.35
CA GLU A 30 2.75 3.36 -3.53
C GLU A 30 3.57 3.23 -2.27
N GLY A 31 4.05 4.35 -1.72
CA GLY A 31 4.75 4.41 -0.45
C GLY A 31 3.97 3.79 0.71
N ASP A 32 2.64 3.94 0.73
CA ASP A 32 1.79 3.27 1.72
C ASP A 32 1.87 1.73 1.65
N VAL A 33 1.99 1.14 0.46
CA VAL A 33 2.12 -0.31 0.29
C VAL A 33 3.48 -0.79 0.74
N ASP A 34 4.53 -0.03 0.43
CA ASP A 34 5.90 -0.37 0.80
C ASP A 34 6.07 -0.33 2.32
N LEU A 35 5.59 0.73 2.97
CA LEU A 35 5.58 0.83 4.43
C LEU A 35 4.76 -0.30 5.06
N MET A 36 3.55 -0.59 4.57
CA MET A 36 2.77 -1.73 5.09
C MET A 36 3.52 -3.06 4.95
N ARG A 37 4.36 -3.23 3.93
CA ARG A 37 5.15 -4.45 3.72
C ARG A 37 6.30 -4.57 4.72
N ASP A 38 6.98 -3.47 5.00
CA ASP A 38 8.04 -3.43 6.00
C ASP A 38 7.49 -3.77 7.39
N GLU A 39 6.36 -3.16 7.79
CA GLU A 39 5.70 -3.43 9.06
C GLU A 39 5.28 -4.90 9.19
N VAL A 40 4.71 -5.50 8.13
CA VAL A 40 4.35 -6.93 8.11
C VAL A 40 5.58 -7.82 8.23
N ARG A 41 6.72 -7.45 7.61
CA ARG A 41 7.98 -8.18 7.75
C ARG A 41 8.49 -8.11 9.19
N GLU A 42 8.52 -6.93 9.78
CA GLU A 42 8.97 -6.73 11.16
C GLU A 42 8.14 -7.53 12.16
N LEU A 43 6.81 -7.52 12.02
CA LEU A 43 5.92 -8.34 12.86
C LEU A 43 6.22 -9.84 12.75
N TYR A 44 6.57 -10.34 11.56
CA TYR A 44 6.91 -11.75 11.36
C TYR A 44 8.30 -12.10 11.92
N GLU A 45 9.29 -11.23 11.72
CA GLU A 45 10.65 -11.38 12.25
C GLU A 45 10.64 -11.36 13.78
N ALA A 46 9.86 -10.47 14.38
CA ALA A 46 9.61 -10.39 15.82
C ALA A 46 8.74 -11.53 16.37
N LYS A 47 8.29 -12.48 15.53
CA LYS A 47 7.42 -13.61 15.89
C LYS A 47 6.07 -13.20 16.50
N LEU A 48 5.59 -12.01 16.18
CA LEU A 48 4.29 -11.50 16.61
C LEU A 48 3.14 -12.04 15.74
N ILE A 49 3.45 -12.49 14.52
CA ILE A 49 2.51 -13.14 13.62
C ILE A 49 3.09 -14.46 13.11
N ASP A 50 2.22 -15.43 12.84
CA ASP A 50 2.63 -16.72 12.27
C ASP A 50 2.86 -16.65 10.76
N ARG A 51 3.44 -17.73 10.22
CA ARG A 51 3.80 -17.84 8.80
C ARG A 51 2.60 -17.74 7.87
N ASP A 52 1.45 -18.27 8.27
CA ASP A 52 0.27 -18.31 7.41
C ASP A 52 -0.36 -16.91 7.31
N THR A 53 -0.42 -16.18 8.43
CA THR A 53 -0.84 -14.79 8.52
C THR A 53 0.10 -13.89 7.71
N PHE A 54 1.42 -14.07 7.87
CA PHE A 54 2.42 -13.36 7.06
C PHE A 54 2.23 -13.62 5.57
N ALA A 55 2.00 -14.87 5.16
CA ALA A 55 1.77 -15.22 3.76
C ALA A 55 0.48 -14.58 3.20
N ALA A 56 -0.61 -14.56 3.99
CA ALA A 56 -1.87 -13.95 3.58
C ALA A 56 -1.75 -12.43 3.36
N LEU A 57 -1.12 -11.72 4.30
CA LEU A 57 -0.84 -10.28 4.20
C LEU A 57 0.08 -9.98 3.00
N SER A 58 1.19 -10.72 2.90
CA SER A 58 2.17 -10.55 1.82
C SER A 58 1.57 -10.75 0.43
N ARG A 59 0.65 -11.72 0.28
CA ARG A 59 -0.07 -11.97 -0.98
C ARG A 59 -0.86 -10.74 -1.41
N VAL A 60 -1.65 -10.17 -0.50
CA VAL A 60 -2.49 -8.99 -0.79
C VAL A 60 -1.63 -7.77 -1.13
N LEU A 61 -0.55 -7.55 -0.38
CA LEU A 61 0.38 -6.45 -0.66
C LEU A 61 1.10 -6.60 -2.01
N ALA A 62 1.47 -7.83 -2.39
CA ALA A 62 2.07 -8.10 -3.70
C ALA A 62 1.08 -7.88 -4.86
N GLU A 63 -0.18 -8.28 -4.68
CA GLU A 63 -1.25 -8.03 -5.66
C GLU A 63 -1.48 -6.52 -5.84
N ALA A 64 -1.62 -5.80 -4.75
CA ALA A 64 -1.83 -4.35 -4.76
C ALA A 64 -0.66 -3.56 -5.38
N ALA A 65 0.58 -4.04 -5.22
CA ALA A 65 1.74 -3.44 -5.87
C ALA A 65 1.75 -3.68 -7.39
N ARG A 66 1.38 -4.91 -7.83
CA ARG A 66 1.29 -5.23 -9.26
C ARG A 66 0.22 -4.43 -9.97
N GLU A 67 -0.93 -4.21 -9.34
CA GLU A 67 -2.02 -3.41 -9.91
C GLU A 67 -1.59 -1.95 -10.12
N ARG A 68 -0.88 -1.37 -9.14
CA ARG A 68 -0.35 -0.01 -9.24
C ARG A 68 0.73 0.13 -10.31
N ALA A 69 1.67 -0.82 -10.37
CA ALA A 69 2.69 -0.84 -11.41
C ALA A 69 2.06 -0.95 -12.82
N GLN A 70 0.96 -1.69 -12.97
CA GLN A 70 0.21 -1.76 -14.22
C GLN A 70 -0.54 -0.46 -14.53
N ALA A 71 -1.19 0.15 -13.53
CA ALA A 71 -1.85 1.44 -13.69
C ALA A 71 -0.87 2.54 -14.11
N ALA A 72 0.32 2.59 -13.51
CA ALA A 72 1.40 3.51 -13.88
C ALA A 72 1.90 3.26 -15.31
N ARG A 73 1.90 2.00 -15.80
CA ARG A 73 2.31 1.67 -17.17
C ARG A 73 1.26 2.05 -18.22
N VAL A 74 -0.02 2.10 -17.85
CA VAL A 74 -1.14 2.40 -18.76
C VAL A 74 -1.47 3.89 -18.78
N LEU A 75 -1.15 4.64 -17.73
CA LEU A 75 -1.41 6.08 -17.62
C LEU A 75 -0.12 6.90 -17.76
N PRO A 76 0.23 7.39 -18.96
CA PRO A 76 1.18 8.49 -19.08
C PRO A 76 0.42 9.80 -18.80
N LEU A 77 -0.09 9.98 -17.58
CA LEU A 77 -0.66 11.28 -17.23
C LEU A 77 0.47 12.22 -16.84
N GLY A 78 1.08 12.76 -17.90
CA GLY A 78 1.57 14.13 -17.84
C GLY A 78 0.41 15.04 -17.42
N ARG A 79 0.56 15.55 -16.20
CA ARG A 79 0.18 16.90 -15.76
C ARG A 79 -1.29 17.20 -15.44
N THR A 80 -1.50 17.67 -14.21
CA THR A 80 -2.02 19.04 -13.98
C THR A 80 -1.82 19.39 -12.51
N THR A 81 -0.64 19.91 -12.17
CA THR A 81 -0.62 20.97 -11.16
C THR A 81 -1.30 22.16 -11.82
N ARG A 82 -2.11 22.88 -11.06
CA ARG A 82 -2.78 24.13 -11.44
C ARG A 82 -1.81 25.25 -11.88
N GLU A 83 -0.51 24.96 -11.96
CA GLU A 83 0.58 25.92 -12.17
C GLU A 83 0.89 26.13 -13.65
N GLU A 84 0.64 25.17 -14.54
CA GLU A 84 1.04 25.31 -15.95
C GLU A 84 0.10 26.16 -16.80
N GLN A 85 -1.16 26.35 -16.37
CA GLN A 85 -2.05 27.28 -17.07
C GLN A 85 -1.74 28.75 -16.77
N ARG A 86 -0.74 29.05 -15.91
CA ARG A 86 -0.38 30.43 -15.57
C ARG A 86 0.77 30.98 -16.42
N GLU A 87 1.56 30.14 -17.08
CA GLU A 87 2.70 30.60 -17.89
C GLU A 87 2.37 30.81 -19.38
N GLU A 88 1.28 30.25 -19.89
CA GLU A 88 0.88 30.45 -21.31
C GLU A 88 0.04 31.71 -21.56
N GLY A 89 -0.18 32.55 -20.53
CA GLY A 89 -1.02 33.74 -20.59
C GLY A 89 -0.29 35.09 -20.65
N GLU A 90 1.04 35.12 -20.67
CA GLU A 90 1.83 36.35 -20.81
C GLU A 90 2.78 36.25 -22.02
N ALA A 91 2.23 36.49 -23.20
CA ALA A 91 2.98 36.81 -24.42
C ALA A 91 2.30 37.98 -25.15
#